data_AF-A0A2N4YTH5-F1
#
_entry.id   AF-A0A2N4YTH5-F1
#
_cell.length_a   1.000
_cell.length_b   1.000
_cell.length_c   1.000
_cell.angle_alpha   90.00
_cell.angle_beta   90.00
_cell.angle_gamma   90.00
#
_symmetry.space_group_name_H-M   'P 1'
#
loop_
_entity.id
_entity.type
_entity.pdbx_description
1 polymer ?
#
loop_
_entity_poly.entity_id
_entity_poly.type
_entity_poly.pdbx_seq_one_letter_code
_entity_poly.pdbx_strand_id
1 'polypeptide(L)'
;MINGYIPAARFLPFLSWTDVAALPDKSNTVIVLPTGAIEQHGPHLPCSVDSVISSGVAGHALARLPAAIPAYAIPPIVYGKSEEHLHFPGTLTLSGDTLLHTVLEIAESLYRAGFRKLLMINGHGGQPQILQIACREMRLRHGDFIAIPHDVFNV
;
A
#
# COMPACT_ATOMS: atom_id res chain seq x y z
N MET A 1 -15.83 3.20 8.13
CA MET A 1 -14.60 3.51 8.91
C MET A 1 -13.42 3.53 7.94
N ILE A 2 -12.39 4.32 8.19
CA ILE A 2 -11.25 4.50 7.26
C ILE A 2 -10.42 3.23 7.03
N ASN A 3 -10.51 2.23 7.92
CA ASN A 3 -9.81 0.95 7.79
C ASN A 3 -10.41 0.02 6.72
N GLY A 4 -11.61 0.30 6.18
CA GLY A 4 -12.22 -0.52 5.13
C GLY A 4 -12.28 -2.01 5.49
N TYR A 5 -11.63 -2.85 4.68
CA TYR A 5 -11.53 -4.31 4.85
C TYR A 5 -10.46 -4.76 5.87
N ILE A 6 -9.58 -3.85 6.31
CA ILE A 6 -8.51 -4.19 7.23
C ILE A 6 -9.10 -4.41 8.63
N PRO A 7 -8.80 -5.54 9.31
CA PRO A 7 -9.22 -5.75 10.69
C PRO A 7 -8.75 -4.60 11.59
N ALA A 8 -9.61 -4.09 12.48
CA ALA A 8 -9.29 -2.94 13.32
C ALA A 8 -8.01 -3.15 14.16
N ALA A 9 -7.79 -4.36 14.69
CA ALA A 9 -6.59 -4.73 15.44
C ALA A 9 -5.30 -4.79 14.60
N ARG A 10 -5.41 -4.75 13.27
CA ARG A 10 -4.33 -4.81 12.28
C ARG A 10 -4.21 -3.50 11.50
N PHE A 11 -4.90 -2.44 11.89
CA PHE A 11 -4.85 -1.15 11.20
C PHE A 11 -4.02 -0.16 12.02
N LEU A 12 -2.79 0.14 11.56
CA LEU A 12 -1.81 0.92 12.31
C LEU A 12 -2.34 2.29 12.79
N PRO A 13 -3.09 3.07 11.98
CA PRO A 13 -3.61 4.38 12.41
C PRO A 13 -4.65 4.35 13.53
N PHE A 14 -5.13 3.17 13.96
CA PHE A 14 -5.98 3.08 15.16
C PHE A 14 -5.18 3.01 16.46
N LEU A 15 -3.86 2.80 16.37
CA LEU A 15 -2.96 2.96 17.51
C LEU A 15 -2.68 4.45 17.74
N SER A 16 -2.53 4.84 19.01
CA SER A 16 -1.97 6.16 19.32
C SER A 16 -0.49 6.22 18.95
N TRP A 17 0.07 7.42 18.78
CA TRP A 17 1.51 7.54 18.48
C TRP A 17 2.39 6.93 19.58
N THR A 18 1.93 6.95 20.84
CA THR A 18 2.62 6.31 21.96
C THR A 18 2.57 4.79 21.87
N ASP A 19 1.45 4.22 21.42
CA ASP A 19 1.35 2.77 21.20
C ASP A 19 2.24 2.33 20.03
N VAL A 20 2.26 3.11 18.93
CA VAL A 20 3.19 2.86 17.81
C VAL A 20 4.64 2.95 18.28
N ALA A 21 4.98 3.92 19.15
CA ALA A 21 6.32 4.03 19.71
C ALA A 21 6.70 2.81 20.56
N ALA A 22 5.73 2.28 21.34
CA ALA A 22 5.90 1.15 22.25
C ALA A 22 5.82 -0.24 21.58
N LEU A 23 5.43 -0.33 20.30
CA LEU A 23 5.40 -1.61 19.58
C LEU A 23 6.77 -2.33 19.67
N PRO A 24 6.80 -3.60 20.09
CA PRO A 24 8.04 -4.36 20.14
C PRO A 24 8.49 -4.75 18.72
N ASP A 25 9.80 -4.90 18.53
CA ASP A 25 10.41 -5.44 17.30
C ASP A 25 9.85 -4.84 15.99
N LYS A 26 9.77 -3.50 15.93
CA LYS A 26 9.30 -2.77 14.74
C LYS A 26 10.09 -3.10 13.48
N SER A 27 11.38 -3.43 13.64
CA SER A 27 12.23 -3.91 12.54
C SER A 27 11.73 -5.19 11.88
N ASN A 28 11.05 -6.07 12.64
CA ASN A 28 10.51 -7.31 12.12
C ASN A 28 9.02 -7.21 11.74
N THR A 29 8.33 -6.16 12.20
CA THR A 29 6.93 -5.89 11.88
C THR A 29 6.77 -5.51 10.40
N VAL A 30 5.87 -6.19 9.69
CA VAL A 30 5.55 -5.90 8.28
C VAL A 30 4.44 -4.86 8.20
N ILE A 31 4.74 -3.73 7.54
CA ILE A 31 3.71 -2.75 7.18
C ILE A 31 3.17 -3.08 5.79
N VAL A 32 1.84 -3.18 5.68
CA VAL A 32 1.13 -3.48 4.45
C VAL A 32 0.50 -2.19 3.91
N LEU A 33 0.84 -1.82 2.68
CA LEU A 33 0.27 -0.69 1.97
C LEU A 33 -0.54 -1.22 0.79
N PRO A 34 -1.88 -1.24 0.85
CA PRO A 34 -2.69 -1.48 -0.33
C PRO A 34 -2.54 -0.31 -1.30
N THR A 35 -2.34 -0.61 -2.59
CA THR A 35 -2.12 0.39 -3.63
C THR A 35 -2.98 0.01 -4.83
N GLY A 36 -3.94 0.87 -5.19
CA GLY A 36 -4.81 0.69 -6.35
C GLY A 36 -4.81 1.92 -7.24
N ALA A 37 -5.91 2.11 -7.95
CA ALA A 37 -6.23 3.29 -8.74
C ALA A 37 -7.74 3.58 -8.70
N ILE A 38 -8.12 4.75 -9.24
CA ILE A 38 -9.48 5.08 -9.64
C ILE A 38 -9.46 5.28 -11.17
N GLU A 39 -9.90 4.28 -11.91
CA GLU A 39 -9.88 4.28 -13.37
C GLU A 39 -11.06 3.53 -13.98
N GLN A 40 -11.35 3.79 -15.24
CA GLN A 40 -12.37 3.05 -15.97
C GLN A 40 -12.12 1.53 -15.98
N HIS A 41 -13.17 0.73 -15.82
CA HIS A 41 -13.13 -0.73 -16.04
C HIS A 41 -14.26 -1.17 -16.98
N GLY A 42 -14.41 -0.42 -18.08
CA GLY A 42 -15.50 -0.61 -19.03
C GLY A 42 -16.90 -0.28 -18.46
N PRO A 43 -17.97 -0.57 -19.21
CA PRO A 43 -19.32 -0.08 -18.88
C PRO A 43 -20.02 -0.75 -17.69
N HIS A 44 -19.43 -1.79 -17.10
CA HIS A 44 -20.11 -2.72 -16.19
C HIS A 44 -19.52 -2.77 -14.78
N LEU A 45 -18.32 -2.21 -14.59
CA LEU A 45 -17.63 -2.19 -13.31
C LEU A 45 -17.45 -0.76 -12.80
N PRO A 46 -17.42 -0.56 -11.47
CA PRO A 46 -17.07 0.74 -10.88
C PRO A 46 -15.64 1.18 -11.21
N CYS A 47 -15.37 2.48 -11.16
CA CYS A 47 -14.00 2.97 -11.36
C CYS A 47 -13.03 2.63 -10.20
N SER A 48 -13.51 2.03 -9.12
CA SER A 48 -12.73 1.77 -7.91
C SER A 48 -12.19 0.35 -7.81
N VAL A 49 -12.31 -0.47 -8.86
CA VAL A 49 -12.03 -1.92 -8.82
C VAL A 49 -10.64 -2.20 -8.26
N ASP A 50 -9.60 -1.55 -8.76
CA ASP A 50 -8.22 -1.77 -8.32
C ASP A 50 -8.02 -1.49 -6.82
N SER A 51 -8.59 -0.37 -6.35
CA SER A 51 -8.54 0.03 -4.93
C SER A 51 -9.34 -0.92 -4.04
N VAL A 52 -10.48 -1.42 -4.53
CA VAL A 52 -11.32 -2.39 -3.83
C VAL A 52 -10.63 -3.75 -3.74
N ILE A 53 -10.06 -4.25 -4.84
CA ILE A 53 -9.39 -5.55 -4.87
C ILE A 53 -8.14 -5.53 -3.98
N SER A 54 -7.25 -4.55 -4.15
CA SER A 54 -6.01 -4.46 -3.34
C SER A 54 -6.32 -4.39 -1.84
N SER A 55 -7.27 -3.55 -1.44
CA SER A 55 -7.70 -3.42 -0.04
C SER A 55 -8.39 -4.68 0.49
N GLY A 56 -9.25 -5.31 -0.32
CA GLY A 56 -9.96 -6.53 0.03
C GLY A 56 -9.02 -7.70 0.24
N VAL A 57 -8.12 -7.94 -0.72
CA VAL A 57 -7.09 -9.00 -0.63
C VAL A 57 -6.21 -8.79 0.60
N ALA A 58 -5.69 -7.58 0.81
CA ALA A 58 -4.88 -7.25 1.98
C ALA A 58 -5.63 -7.48 3.30
N GLY A 59 -6.88 -7.02 3.40
CA GLY A 59 -7.72 -7.17 4.58
C GLY A 59 -8.01 -8.63 4.91
N HIS A 60 -8.41 -9.43 3.93
CA HIS A 60 -8.67 -10.86 4.11
C HIS A 60 -7.41 -11.66 4.44
N ALA A 61 -6.26 -11.32 3.83
CA ALA A 61 -4.98 -11.93 4.19
C ALA A 61 -4.61 -11.63 5.65
N LEU A 62 -4.73 -10.36 6.08
CA LEU A 62 -4.45 -9.95 7.46
C LEU A 62 -5.40 -10.56 8.49
N ALA A 63 -6.67 -10.77 8.13
CA ALA A 63 -7.65 -11.44 8.98
C ALA A 63 -7.30 -12.92 9.22
N ARG A 64 -6.66 -13.57 8.23
CA ARG A 64 -6.25 -14.98 8.30
C ARG A 64 -4.87 -15.17 8.92
N LEU A 65 -4.11 -14.09 9.08
CA LEU A 65 -2.75 -14.13 9.58
C LEU A 65 -2.73 -14.42 11.10
N PRO A 66 -1.97 -15.42 11.58
CA PRO A 66 -1.88 -15.71 13.01
C PRO A 66 -1.50 -14.47 13.83
N ALA A 67 -2.11 -14.30 15.00
CA ALA A 67 -1.89 -13.13 15.86
C ALA A 67 -0.41 -12.92 16.22
N ALA A 68 0.38 -14.00 16.28
CA ALA A 68 1.81 -13.97 16.57
C ALA A 68 2.67 -13.36 15.45
N ILE A 69 2.18 -13.26 14.21
CA ILE A 69 2.91 -12.62 13.12
C ILE A 69 2.66 -11.11 13.19
N PRO A 70 3.67 -10.26 13.42
CA PRO A 70 3.48 -8.82 13.56
C PRO A 70 3.33 -8.16 12.19
N ALA A 71 2.09 -7.79 11.85
CA ALA A 71 1.79 -7.08 10.62
C ALA A 71 0.62 -6.11 10.84
N TYR A 72 0.74 -4.93 10.24
CA TYR A 72 -0.30 -3.89 10.25
C TYR A 72 -0.45 -3.29 8.86
N ALA A 73 -1.67 -2.96 8.45
CA ALA A 73 -1.88 -2.13 7.28
C ALA A 73 -1.95 -0.64 7.63
N ILE A 74 -1.61 0.19 6.65
CA ILE A 74 -1.86 1.63 6.63
C ILE A 74 -2.98 1.94 5.61
N PRO A 75 -3.51 3.19 5.56
CA PRO A 75 -4.54 3.54 4.60
C PRO A 75 -4.09 3.29 3.15
N PRO A 76 -5.01 2.90 2.26
CA PRO A 76 -4.65 2.59 0.87
C PRO A 76 -4.27 3.85 0.09
N ILE A 77 -3.36 3.70 -0.88
CA ILE A 77 -3.26 4.65 -2.00
C ILE A 77 -4.35 4.31 -2.99
N VAL A 78 -5.34 5.20 -3.13
CA VAL A 78 -6.48 5.01 -4.03
C VAL A 78 -6.31 5.74 -5.36
N TYR A 79 -5.46 6.77 -5.42
CA TYR A 79 -5.11 7.47 -6.66
C TYR A 79 -3.75 6.95 -7.15
N GLY A 80 -3.80 6.12 -8.19
CA GLY A 80 -2.62 5.51 -8.81
C GLY A 80 -2.18 6.25 -10.07
N LYS A 81 -1.40 5.58 -10.92
CA LYS A 81 -1.01 6.06 -12.25
C LYS A 81 -1.82 5.34 -13.34
N SER A 82 -2.69 6.07 -14.04
CA SER A 82 -3.68 5.60 -15.01
C SER A 82 -3.80 6.56 -16.21
N GLU A 83 -2.71 7.22 -16.60
CA GLU A 83 -2.72 8.24 -17.67
C GLU A 83 -3.17 7.68 -19.04
N GLU A 84 -3.01 6.38 -19.26
CA GLU A 84 -3.57 5.65 -20.41
C GLU A 84 -5.10 5.72 -20.50
N HIS A 85 -5.79 6.10 -19.42
CA HIS A 85 -7.25 6.15 -19.30
C HIS A 85 -7.81 7.59 -19.19
N LEU A 86 -7.03 8.63 -19.51
CA LEU A 86 -7.43 10.05 -19.36
C LEU A 86 -8.70 10.46 -20.12
N HIS A 87 -9.02 9.77 -21.21
CA HIS A 87 -10.19 10.10 -22.05
C HIS A 87 -11.51 9.55 -21.48
N PHE A 88 -11.46 8.77 -20.41
CA PHE A 88 -12.65 8.22 -19.76
C PHE A 88 -13.06 9.05 -18.54
N PRO A 89 -14.30 9.55 -18.47
CA PRO A 89 -14.79 10.29 -17.31
C PRO A 89 -14.81 9.39 -16.07
N GLY A 90 -14.38 9.95 -14.94
CA GLY A 90 -14.28 9.23 -13.67
C GLY A 90 -12.89 8.68 -13.34
N THR A 91 -11.96 8.64 -14.29
CA THR A 91 -10.54 8.35 -14.03
C THR A 91 -9.91 9.50 -13.24
N LEU A 92 -9.28 9.18 -12.10
CA LEU A 92 -8.51 10.11 -11.28
C LEU A 92 -7.09 9.55 -11.13
N THR A 93 -6.12 10.21 -11.75
CA THR A 93 -4.75 9.71 -11.86
C THR A 93 -3.74 10.73 -11.35
N LEU A 94 -2.66 10.21 -10.75
CA LEU A 94 -1.42 10.93 -10.51
C LEU A 94 -0.49 10.76 -11.72
N SER A 95 0.50 11.65 -11.83
CA SER A 95 1.66 11.38 -12.67
C SER A 95 2.51 10.28 -12.04
N GLY A 96 3.37 9.64 -12.84
CA GLY A 96 4.33 8.66 -12.33
C GLY A 96 5.25 9.24 -11.24
N ASP A 97 5.73 10.47 -11.42
CA ASP A 97 6.59 11.15 -10.46
C ASP A 97 5.88 11.42 -9.14
N THR A 98 4.64 11.92 -9.18
CA THR A 98 3.87 12.19 -7.96
C THR A 98 3.57 10.90 -7.20
N LEU A 99 3.23 9.80 -7.90
CA LEU A 99 3.04 8.51 -7.24
C LEU A 99 4.35 8.00 -6.62
N LEU A 100 5.47 8.09 -7.34
CA LEU A 100 6.79 7.70 -6.83
C LEU A 100 7.13 8.46 -5.53
N HIS A 101 7.03 9.78 -5.55
CA HIS A 101 7.31 10.62 -4.38
C HIS A 101 6.36 10.34 -3.22
N THR A 102 5.08 10.09 -3.50
CA THR A 102 4.10 9.70 -2.47
C THR A 102 4.53 8.42 -1.75
N VAL A 103 4.88 7.37 -2.50
CA VAL A 103 5.32 6.08 -1.93
C VAL A 103 6.61 6.25 -1.13
N LEU A 104 7.58 7.02 -1.67
CA LEU A 104 8.83 7.28 -0.98
C LEU A 104 8.63 8.02 0.35
N GLU A 105 7.84 9.08 0.38
CA GLU A 105 7.61 9.86 1.61
C GLU A 105 6.87 9.06 2.69
N ILE A 106 5.93 8.18 2.28
CA ILE A 106 5.29 7.22 3.18
C ILE A 106 6.34 6.25 3.73
N ALA A 107 7.16 5.65 2.87
CA ALA A 107 8.16 4.68 3.27
C ALA A 107 9.24 5.31 4.19
N GLU A 108 9.68 6.54 3.92
CA GLU A 108 10.58 7.31 4.79
C GLU A 108 9.98 7.55 6.16
N SER A 109 8.68 7.81 6.22
CA SER A 109 7.95 8.01 7.48
C SER A 109 7.89 6.73 8.31
N LEU A 110 7.66 5.58 7.65
CA LEU A 110 7.73 4.26 8.29
C LEU A 110 9.15 3.95 8.79
N TYR A 111 10.16 4.23 7.98
CA TYR A 111 11.56 4.04 8.35
C TYR A 111 11.93 4.86 9.59
N ARG A 112 11.58 6.15 9.61
CA ARG A 112 11.76 7.06 10.76
C ARG A 112 11.04 6.58 12.02
N ALA A 113 9.90 5.91 11.88
CA ALA A 113 9.16 5.34 13.01
C ALA A 113 9.77 4.03 13.54
N GLY A 114 10.79 3.48 12.86
CA GLY A 114 11.51 2.27 13.26
C GLY A 114 11.09 0.99 12.52
N PHE A 115 10.17 1.08 11.55
CA PHE A 115 9.81 -0.06 10.72
C PHE A 115 10.88 -0.30 9.64
N ARG A 116 11.06 -1.57 9.25
CA ARG A 116 12.05 -1.95 8.22
C ARG A 116 11.46 -2.77 7.07
N LYS A 117 10.18 -3.12 7.14
CA LYS A 117 9.53 -4.00 6.17
C LYS A 117 8.25 -3.37 5.64
N LEU A 118 8.19 -3.16 4.33
CA LEU A 118 7.03 -2.64 3.61
C LEU A 118 6.61 -3.63 2.52
N LEU A 119 5.36 -4.07 2.58
CA LEU A 119 4.71 -4.86 1.53
C LEU A 119 3.65 -4.01 0.85
N MET A 120 3.83 -3.73 -0.44
CA MET A 120 2.85 -3.01 -1.24
C MET A 120 1.97 -4.01 -2.00
N ILE A 121 0.69 -4.04 -1.70
CA ILE A 121 -0.29 -4.92 -2.34
C ILE A 121 -0.91 -4.16 -3.50
N ASN A 122 -0.41 -4.40 -4.71
CA ASN A 122 -0.79 -3.65 -5.89
C ASN A 122 -1.99 -4.28 -6.60
N GLY A 123 -3.01 -3.47 -6.86
CA GLY A 123 -4.22 -3.84 -7.59
C GLY A 123 -4.31 -3.27 -8.99
N HIS A 124 -3.30 -2.57 -9.49
CA HIS A 124 -3.36 -1.85 -10.77
C HIS A 124 -2.16 -2.12 -11.68
N GLY A 125 -2.40 -2.39 -12.96
CA GLY A 125 -1.36 -2.68 -13.95
C GLY A 125 -0.51 -1.47 -14.39
N GLY A 126 -0.97 -0.24 -14.19
CA GLY A 126 -0.28 0.97 -14.68
C GLY A 126 0.90 1.45 -13.83
N GLN A 127 1.07 0.89 -12.62
CA GLN A 127 2.05 1.32 -11.63
C GLN A 127 3.10 0.32 -11.09
N PRO A 128 3.19 -0.97 -11.50
CA PRO A 128 4.20 -1.90 -10.97
C PRO A 128 5.64 -1.36 -11.04
N GLN A 129 6.02 -0.74 -12.15
CA GLN A 129 7.38 -0.20 -12.36
C GLN A 129 7.68 0.95 -11.41
N ILE A 130 6.69 1.80 -11.12
CA ILE A 130 6.83 2.91 -10.17
C ILE A 130 7.09 2.37 -8.77
N LEU A 131 6.33 1.35 -8.35
CA LEU A 131 6.52 0.70 -7.03
C LEU A 131 7.88 0.00 -6.94
N GLN A 132 8.35 -0.62 -8.02
CA GLN A 132 9.67 -1.24 -8.09
C GLN A 132 10.81 -0.21 -7.98
N ILE A 133 10.68 0.95 -8.65
CA ILE A 133 11.63 2.06 -8.52
C ILE A 133 11.64 2.54 -7.07
N ALA A 134 10.47 2.74 -6.44
CA ALA A 134 10.39 3.14 -5.04
C ALA A 134 11.12 2.15 -4.11
N CYS A 135 10.96 0.83 -4.33
CA CYS A 135 11.68 -0.18 -3.55
C CYS A 135 13.20 -0.04 -3.67
N ARG A 136 13.70 0.18 -4.89
CA ARG A 136 15.13 0.33 -5.15
C ARG A 136 15.69 1.59 -4.50
N GLU A 137 14.99 2.71 -4.64
CA GLU A 137 15.35 3.98 -4.00
C GLU A 137 15.41 3.85 -2.48
N MET A 138 14.40 3.24 -1.86
CA MET A 138 14.39 2.98 -0.42
C MET A 138 15.58 2.13 0.01
N ARG A 139 15.92 1.09 -0.75
CA ARG A 139 17.07 0.22 -0.45
C ARG A 139 18.41 0.94 -0.57
N LEU A 140 18.53 1.88 -1.52
CA LEU A 140 19.74 2.69 -1.70
C LEU A 140 19.91 3.70 -0.55
N ARG A 141 18.82 4.31 -0.09
CA ARG A 141 18.83 5.25 1.04
C ARG A 141 19.05 4.53 2.37
N HIS A 142 18.43 3.37 2.53
CA HIS A 142 18.39 2.59 3.76
C HIS A 142 18.73 1.13 3.47
N GLY A 143 19.99 0.76 3.68
CA GLY A 143 20.51 -0.57 3.32
C GLY A 143 19.81 -1.75 4.03
N ASP A 144 19.10 -1.49 5.13
CA ASP A 144 18.33 -2.46 5.92
C ASP A 144 16.82 -2.41 5.68
N PHE A 145 16.32 -1.53 4.79
CA PHE A 145 14.90 -1.48 4.45
C PHE A 145 14.55 -2.52 3.39
N ILE A 146 13.51 -3.32 3.68
CA ILE A 146 12.99 -4.35 2.80
C ILE A 146 11.63 -3.89 2.30
N ALA A 147 11.55 -3.56 1.01
CA ALA A 147 10.31 -3.20 0.33
C ALA A 147 10.02 -4.21 -0.78
N ILE A 148 8.79 -4.70 -0.84
CA ILE A 148 8.34 -5.68 -1.84
C ILE A 148 7.03 -5.18 -2.45
N PRO A 149 6.95 -4.97 -3.79
CA PRO A 149 5.69 -4.83 -4.48
C PRO A 149 5.16 -6.23 -4.84
N HIS A 150 3.87 -6.48 -4.59
CA HIS A 150 3.19 -7.72 -4.93
C HIS A 150 1.88 -7.42 -5.64
N ASP A 151 1.78 -7.80 -6.92
CA ASP A 151 0.56 -7.66 -7.68
C ASP A 151 -0.42 -8.78 -7.32
N VAL A 152 -1.66 -8.40 -6.98
CA VAL A 152 -2.72 -9.35 -6.58
C VAL A 152 -3.20 -10.28 -7.70
N PHE A 153 -2.75 -10.04 -8.93
CA PHE A 153 -3.10 -10.83 -10.11
C PHE A 153 -2.08 -11.92 -10.44
N ASN A 154 -0.91 -11.92 -9.78
CA ASN A 154 0.12 -12.95 -9.97
C ASN A 154 -0.21 -14.15 -9.08
N VAL A 155 -0.76 -15.20 -9.69
CA VAL A 155 -1.06 -16.50 -9.06
C VAL A 155 0.05 -17.51 -9.33
#